data_AF-X1E1Y1-F1
#
_entry.id   AF-X1E1Y1-F1
#
_cell.length_a   1.000
_cell.length_b   1.000
_cell.length_c   1.000
_cell.angle_alpha   90.00
_cell.angle_beta   90.00
_cell.angle_gamma   90.00
#
_symmetry.space_group_name_H-M   'P 1'
#
loop_
_entity.id
_entity.type
_entity.pdbx_description
1 polymer ?
#
loop_
_entity_poly.entity_id
_entity_poly.type
_entity_poly.pdbx_seq_one_letter_code
_entity_poly.pdbx_strand_id
1 'polypeptide(L)'
;MGKMNLIEKRAYAPEHTGDINEPWLTRHAITFLDKILTKDMIALEYRCGTSTAWYAQRVKHLTSIEHDNGWANRVREYLQL
;
A
#
# COMPACT_ATOMS: atom_id res chain seq x y z
N MET A 1 -16.62 -31.37 -3.09
CA MET A 1 -16.24 -29.94 -3.11
C MET A 1 -14.84 -29.84 -3.70
N GLY A 2 -14.73 -29.50 -4.99
CA GLY A 2 -13.46 -29.53 -5.72
C GLY A 2 -12.47 -28.49 -5.20
N LYS A 3 -11.21 -28.88 -4.98
CA LYS A 3 -10.15 -27.93 -4.62
C LYS A 3 -9.79 -27.12 -5.87
N MET A 4 -10.14 -25.83 -5.87
CA MET A 4 -9.79 -24.88 -6.92
C MET A 4 -8.27 -24.73 -7.01
N ASN A 5 -7.72 -24.76 -8.23
CA ASN A 5 -6.27 -24.79 -8.43
C ASN A 5 -5.64 -23.40 -8.17
N LEU A 6 -4.32 -23.35 -7.91
CA LEU A 6 -3.60 -22.10 -7.61
C LEU A 6 -3.62 -21.08 -8.76
N ILE A 7 -3.88 -21.51 -9.99
CA ILE A 7 -4.01 -20.64 -11.17
C ILE A 7 -5.38 -19.96 -11.20
N GLU A 8 -6.45 -20.67 -10.83
CA GLU A 8 -7.80 -20.10 -10.71
C GLU A 8 -7.90 -19.06 -9.58
N LYS A 9 -7.09 -19.21 -8.51
CA LYS A 9 -6.95 -18.17 -7.47
C LYS A 9 -6.38 -16.85 -8.01
N ARG A 10 -5.56 -16.89 -9.05
CA ARG A 10 -5.00 -15.67 -9.69
C ARG A 10 -5.98 -14.95 -10.59
N ALA A 11 -7.07 -15.60 -11.03
CA ALA A 11 -8.07 -14.96 -11.90
C ALA A 11 -8.80 -13.77 -11.22
N TYR A 12 -8.73 -13.65 -9.89
CA TYR A 12 -9.30 -12.54 -9.11
C TYR A 12 -8.25 -11.55 -8.56
N ALA A 13 -6.96 -11.77 -8.84
CA ALA A 13 -5.89 -10.84 -8.46
C ALA A 13 -5.60 -9.89 -9.63
N PRO A 14 -5.82 -8.57 -9.49
CA PRO A 14 -5.43 -7.59 -10.50
C PRO A 14 -3.94 -7.72 -10.78
N GLU A 15 -3.56 -7.57 -12.04
CA GLU A 15 -2.18 -7.74 -12.51
C GLU A 15 -1.15 -6.91 -11.72
N HIS A 16 -1.57 -5.75 -11.21
CA HIS A 16 -0.71 -4.75 -10.55
C HIS A 16 -0.97 -4.63 -9.03
N THR A 17 -1.76 -5.54 -8.43
CA THR A 17 -2.05 -5.52 -6.98
C THR A 17 -1.81 -6.89 -6.33
N GLY A 18 -1.64 -6.92 -5.01
CA GLY A 18 -1.18 -8.07 -4.23
C GLY A 18 0.22 -7.89 -3.62
N ASP A 19 0.73 -6.67 -3.51
CA ASP A 19 1.97 -6.38 -2.78
C ASP A 19 1.76 -6.49 -1.26
N ILE A 20 2.77 -6.96 -0.52
CA ILE A 20 2.77 -7.02 0.95
C ILE A 20 2.66 -5.63 1.61
N ASN A 21 3.05 -4.58 0.88
CA ASN A 21 2.99 -3.20 1.30
C ASN A 21 1.66 -2.52 0.93
N GLU A 22 0.69 -3.22 0.36
CA GLU A 22 -0.59 -2.57 0.06
C GLU A 22 -1.30 -2.05 1.32
N PRO A 23 -2.03 -0.92 1.20
CA PRO A 23 -2.86 -0.45 2.29
C PRO A 23 -3.94 -1.47 2.60
N TRP A 24 -4.30 -1.58 3.88
CA TRP A 24 -5.35 -2.48 4.32
C TRP A 24 -6.74 -1.93 3.94
N LEU A 25 -7.08 -2.13 2.67
CA LEU A 25 -8.31 -1.66 2.03
C LEU A 25 -8.91 -2.78 1.18
N THR A 26 -10.13 -2.56 0.67
CA THR A 26 -10.71 -3.49 -0.30
C THR A 26 -9.87 -3.50 -1.58
N ARG A 27 -9.81 -4.65 -2.25
CA ARG A 27 -9.08 -4.80 -3.52
C ARG A 27 -9.53 -3.82 -4.60
N HIS A 28 -10.82 -3.47 -4.61
CA HIS A 28 -11.37 -2.45 -5.51
C HIS A 28 -10.82 -1.06 -5.19
N ALA A 29 -10.71 -0.69 -3.92
CA ALA A 29 -10.10 0.58 -3.51
C ALA A 29 -8.61 0.64 -3.85
N ILE A 30 -7.86 -0.44 -3.62
CA ILE A 30 -6.43 -0.53 -3.99
C ILE A 30 -6.27 -0.36 -5.50
N THR A 31 -7.05 -1.11 -6.30
CA THR A 31 -7.04 -1.00 -7.78
C THR A 31 -7.41 0.40 -8.26
N PHE A 32 -8.36 1.06 -7.57
CA PHE A 32 -8.74 2.42 -7.88
C PHE A 32 -7.59 3.40 -7.58
N LEU A 33 -6.99 3.32 -6.39
CA LEU A 33 -5.86 4.15 -5.97
C LEU A 33 -4.65 3.98 -6.89
N ASP A 34 -4.33 2.74 -7.26
CA ASP A 34 -3.22 2.43 -8.18
C ASP A 34 -3.37 3.12 -9.55
N LYS A 35 -4.61 3.34 -10.00
CA LYS A 35 -4.91 4.03 -11.26
C LYS A 35 -4.87 5.55 -11.17
N ILE A 36 -5.14 6.12 -10.00
CA ILE A 36 -5.32 7.58 -9.85
C ILE A 36 -4.12 8.28 -9.22
N LEU A 37 -3.30 7.58 -8.44
CA LEU A 37 -2.12 8.16 -7.82
C LEU A 37 -1.03 8.38 -8.86
N THR A 38 -0.50 9.60 -8.92
CA THR A 38 0.55 9.97 -9.88
C THR A 38 1.72 10.66 -9.20
N LYS A 39 2.87 10.65 -9.88
CA LYS A 39 4.11 11.31 -9.45
C LYS A 39 4.08 12.83 -9.41
N ASP A 40 2.95 13.44 -9.76
CA ASP A 40 2.73 14.89 -9.61
C ASP A 40 2.03 15.25 -8.29
N MET A 41 1.44 14.27 -7.61
CA MET A 41 0.67 14.49 -6.39
C MET A 41 1.55 14.65 -5.15
N ILE A 42 1.14 15.52 -4.24
CA ILE A 42 1.63 15.59 -2.86
C ILE A 42 0.51 15.05 -1.96
N ALA A 43 0.80 14.01 -1.19
CA ALA A 43 -0.19 13.30 -0.39
C ALA A 43 0.08 13.42 1.11
N LEU A 44 -0.98 13.27 1.88
CA LEU A 44 -0.97 13.15 3.34
C LEU A 44 -1.63 11.82 3.70
N GLU A 45 -0.97 11.04 4.55
CA GLU A 45 -1.59 9.89 5.22
C GLU A 45 -1.67 10.11 6.73
N TYR A 46 -2.72 9.55 7.33
CA TYR A 46 -2.85 9.44 8.77
C TYR A 46 -2.53 8.00 9.17
N ARG A 47 -1.55 7.87 10.07
CA ARG A 47 -0.91 6.63 10.55
C ARG A 47 0.04 6.02 9.53
N CYS A 48 1.31 5.89 9.91
CA CYS A 48 2.32 5.26 9.07
C CYS A 48 2.33 3.74 9.24
N GLY A 49 2.90 3.01 8.29
CA GLY A 49 3.03 1.57 8.34
C GLY A 49 3.74 1.01 7.11
N THR A 50 3.51 -0.27 6.82
CA THR A 50 4.02 -0.89 5.58
C THR A 50 3.44 -0.21 4.33
N SER A 51 2.19 0.26 4.42
CA SER A 51 1.51 1.00 3.34
C SER A 51 2.13 2.34 2.99
N THR A 52 2.90 2.93 3.89
CA THR A 52 3.66 4.16 3.62
C THR A 52 4.59 3.97 2.41
N ALA A 53 5.26 2.81 2.29
CA ALA A 53 6.09 2.50 1.12
C ALA A 53 5.28 2.50 -0.18
N TRP A 54 4.09 1.90 -0.16
CA TRP A 54 3.24 1.74 -1.33
C TRP A 54 2.73 3.08 -1.86
N TYR A 55 2.31 3.98 -0.97
CA TYR A 55 1.92 5.34 -1.33
C TYR A 55 3.12 6.17 -1.79
N ALA A 56 4.24 6.15 -1.06
CA ALA A 56 5.43 6.94 -1.40
C ALA A 56 6.01 6.57 -2.78
N GLN A 57 5.92 5.31 -3.18
CA GLN A 57 6.31 4.86 -4.51
C GLN A 57 5.41 5.38 -5.63
N ARG A 58 4.20 5.87 -5.34
CA ARG A 58 3.21 6.29 -6.35
C ARG A 58 3.03 7.80 -6.45
N VAL A 59 3.33 8.54 -5.39
CA VAL A 59 3.22 10.00 -5.36
C VAL A 59 4.58 10.70 -5.44
N LYS A 60 4.58 12.04 -5.61
CA LYS A 60 5.78 12.88 -5.59
C LYS A 60 6.40 12.95 -4.20
N HIS A 61 5.53 13.19 -3.22
CA HIS A 61 5.88 13.36 -1.82
C HIS A 61 4.72 12.90 -0.95
N LEU A 62 5.04 12.17 0.11
CA LEU A 62 4.07 11.71 1.11
C LEU A 62 4.49 12.25 2.48
N THR A 63 3.59 12.95 3.14
CA THR A 63 3.69 13.26 4.56
C THR A 63 2.86 12.25 5.35
N SER A 64 3.44 11.63 6.37
CA SER A 64 2.73 10.68 7.24
C SER A 64 2.64 11.25 8.66
N ILE A 65 1.43 11.30 9.22
CA ILE A 65 1.21 11.71 10.61
C ILE A 65 1.08 10.47 11.48
N GLU A 66 1.96 10.32 12.46
CA GLU A 66 1.89 9.24 13.46
C GLU A 66 2.04 9.80 14.88
N HIS A 67 1.15 9.38 15.77
CA HIS A 67 1.13 9.81 17.17
C HIS A 67 2.03 8.96 18.06
N ASP A 68 2.21 7.69 17.72
CA ASP A 68 3.08 6.78 18.45
C ASP A 68 4.51 6.89 17.93
N ASN A 69 5.37 7.56 18.70
CA ASN A 69 6.78 7.73 18.34
C ASN A 69 7.54 6.41 18.21
N GLY A 70 7.22 5.41 19.03
CA GLY A 70 7.87 4.09 18.97
C GLY A 70 7.53 3.36 17.68
N TRP A 71 6.27 3.43 17.25
CA TRP A 71 5.82 2.91 15.97
C TRP A 71 6.43 3.67 14.79
N ALA A 72 6.41 5.00 14.84
CA ALA A 72 7.03 5.84 13.80
C ALA A 72 8.51 5.49 13.60
N ASN A 73 9.26 5.26 14.67
CA ASN A 73 10.67 4.86 14.58
C ASN A 73 10.83 3.47 13.96
N ARG A 74 10.00 2.48 14.34
CA ARG A 74 10.03 1.16 13.69
C ARG A 74 9.72 1.23 12.19
N VAL A 75 8.78 2.07 11.80
CA VAL A 75 8.46 2.27 10.38
C VAL A 75 9.61 2.96 9.65
N ARG A 76 10.26 3.95 10.25
CA ARG A 76 11.48 4.57 9.68
C ARG A 76 12.59 3.54 9.48
N GLU A 77 12.88 2.72 10.48
CA GLU A 77 13.85 1.63 10.39
C GLU A 77 13.49 0.65 9.26
N TYR A 78 12.23 0.24 9.17
CA TYR A 78 11.74 -0.64 8.10
C TYR A 78 11.91 -0.03 6.70
N LEU A 79 11.65 1.28 6.57
CA LEU A 79 11.79 2.02 5.31
C LEU A 79 13.21 2.49 5.02
N GLN A 80 14.16 2.25 5.93
CA GLN A 80 15.54 2.73 5.85
C GLN A 80 15.64 4.27 5.77
N LEU A 81 14.79 4.95 6.55
CA LEU A 81 14.72 6.42 6.70
C LEU A 81 15.37 6.92 8.00
#